data_AF-A0A3S4S9K9-F1
#
_entry.id   AF-A0A3S4S9K9-F1
#
_cell.length_a   1.000
_cell.length_b   1.000
_cell.length_c   1.000
_cell.angle_alpha   90.00
_cell.angle_beta   90.00
_cell.angle_gamma   90.00
#
_symmetry.space_group_name_H-M   'P 1'
#
loop_
_entity.id
_entity.type
_entity.pdbx_description
1 polymer ?
#
loop_
_entity_poly.entity_id
_entity_poly.type
_entity_poly.pdbx_seq_one_letter_code
_entity_poly.pdbx_strand_id
1 'polypeptide(L)'
;MPGVTRWVEAGAAGDVSDFDRATRDGVTTELGDQVAFVTPSGKTQCMTDEKSDGALACLVSLTDPPPRPAEAYGEWIGGWVEFDGAAVQVGAVRADPGQFSAGTGAELPYGSTLRFGDYQCRSDPDGLFCVNFAHRTAVALSDAGVQPFGCLREVEPPEFVGVRYACE
;
A
#
# COMPACT_ATOMS: atom_id res chain seq x y z
N MET A 1 8.25 -6.79 15.75
CA MET A 1 7.90 -5.43 16.21
C MET A 1 6.56 -5.48 16.93
N PRO A 2 6.52 -5.87 18.20
CA PRO A 2 5.25 -6.08 18.89
C PRO A 2 4.43 -4.78 19.07
N GLY A 3 5.10 -3.62 19.12
CA GLY A 3 4.44 -2.31 19.32
C GLY A 3 3.50 -1.91 18.17
N VAL A 4 4.01 -1.82 16.94
CA VAL A 4 3.21 -1.43 15.77
C VAL A 4 2.11 -2.45 15.45
N THR A 5 2.41 -3.75 15.53
CA THR A 5 1.42 -4.81 15.30
C THR A 5 0.27 -4.70 16.28
N ARG A 6 0.55 -4.62 17.59
CA ARG A 6 -0.49 -4.50 18.61
C ARG A 6 -1.31 -3.23 18.46
N TRP A 7 -0.68 -2.12 18.05
CA TRP A 7 -1.38 -0.86 17.84
C TRP A 7 -2.31 -0.93 16.61
N VAL A 8 -1.88 -1.56 15.52
CA VAL A 8 -2.73 -1.83 14.35
C VAL A 8 -3.89 -2.73 14.76
N GLU A 9 -3.64 -3.84 15.45
CA GLU A 9 -4.67 -4.78 15.90
C GLU A 9 -5.73 -4.16 16.83
N ALA A 10 -5.40 -3.09 17.53
CA ALA A 10 -6.30 -2.44 18.47
C ALA A 10 -7.34 -1.50 17.82
N GLY A 11 -7.29 -1.29 16.50
CA GLY A 11 -8.30 -0.49 15.79
C GLY A 11 -9.67 -1.18 15.68
N ALA A 12 -10.70 -0.41 15.35
CA ALA A 12 -12.03 -0.97 15.12
C ALA A 12 -12.03 -1.84 13.85
N ALA A 13 -12.45 -3.10 13.93
CA ALA A 13 -12.46 -3.97 12.75
C ALA A 13 -13.54 -3.52 11.75
N GLY A 14 -13.14 -3.25 10.51
CA GLY A 14 -14.05 -3.12 9.37
C GLY A 14 -14.40 -4.49 8.79
N ASP A 15 -15.55 -4.57 8.09
CA ASP A 15 -15.92 -5.77 7.36
C ASP A 15 -15.21 -5.79 6.00
N VAL A 16 -14.49 -6.87 5.71
CA VAL A 16 -13.70 -6.97 4.47
C VAL A 16 -14.57 -6.96 3.22
N SER A 17 -15.83 -7.43 3.31
CA SER A 17 -16.75 -7.41 2.17
C SER A 17 -17.20 -6.00 1.75
N ASP A 18 -16.91 -4.98 2.56
CA ASP A 18 -17.16 -3.59 2.18
C ASP A 18 -16.08 -3.03 1.24
N PHE A 19 -14.98 -3.76 1.06
CA PHE A 19 -13.78 -3.31 0.33
C PHE A 19 -13.48 -4.15 -0.92
N ASP A 20 -14.41 -5.02 -1.34
CA ASP A 20 -14.30 -5.90 -2.51
C ASP A 20 -14.69 -5.21 -3.85
N ARG A 21 -14.84 -3.88 -3.83
CA ARG A 21 -15.26 -3.08 -4.99
C ARG A 21 -14.36 -1.88 -5.19
N ALA A 22 -14.17 -1.50 -6.45
CA ALA A 22 -13.60 -0.22 -6.84
C ALA A 22 -14.56 0.50 -7.80
N THR A 23 -14.60 1.83 -7.73
CA THR A 23 -15.44 2.66 -8.59
C THR A 23 -14.62 3.70 -9.35
N ARG A 24 -14.88 3.81 -10.65
CA ARG A 24 -14.26 4.80 -11.54
C ARG A 24 -15.30 5.35 -12.51
N ASP A 25 -15.38 6.68 -12.62
CA ASP A 25 -16.28 7.34 -13.57
C ASP A 25 -17.75 6.86 -13.47
N GLY A 26 -18.19 6.54 -12.24
CA GLY A 26 -19.53 6.00 -11.95
C GLY A 26 -19.73 4.51 -12.23
N VAL A 27 -18.71 3.80 -12.72
CA VAL A 27 -18.72 2.35 -12.94
C VAL A 27 -18.07 1.63 -11.76
N THR A 28 -18.81 0.73 -11.13
CA THR A 28 -18.32 -0.12 -10.04
C THR A 28 -17.89 -1.48 -10.59
N THR A 29 -16.69 -1.91 -10.19
CA THR A 29 -16.08 -3.20 -10.53
C THR A 29 -15.96 -4.03 -9.26
N GLU A 30 -16.47 -5.25 -9.28
CA GLU A 30 -16.22 -6.25 -8.24
C GLU A 30 -14.80 -6.81 -8.39
N LEU A 31 -14.05 -6.90 -7.30
CA LEU A 31 -12.65 -7.30 -7.26
C LEU A 31 -12.46 -8.76 -6.83
N GLY A 32 -13.55 -9.46 -6.48
CA GLY A 32 -13.50 -10.82 -5.98
C GLY A 32 -12.87 -10.88 -4.59
N ASP A 33 -11.83 -11.70 -4.43
CA ASP A 33 -11.11 -11.84 -3.16
C ASP A 33 -10.09 -10.71 -2.89
N GLN A 34 -9.94 -9.79 -3.85
CA GLN A 34 -9.05 -8.64 -3.72
C GLN A 34 -9.75 -7.48 -3.00
N VAL A 35 -8.95 -6.63 -2.33
CA VAL A 35 -9.46 -5.47 -1.60
C VAL A 35 -9.00 -4.18 -2.24
N ALA A 36 -9.83 -3.14 -2.15
CA ALA A 36 -9.48 -1.77 -2.48
C ALA A 36 -10.00 -0.82 -1.41
N PHE A 37 -9.16 0.11 -0.97
CA PHE A 37 -9.56 1.11 0.00
C PHE A 37 -8.77 2.41 -0.14
N VAL A 38 -9.30 3.48 0.42
CA VAL A 38 -8.66 4.80 0.48
C VAL A 38 -8.74 5.35 1.89
N THR A 39 -7.68 6.04 2.34
CA THR A 39 -7.72 6.76 3.62
C THR A 39 -8.65 7.97 3.52
N PRO A 40 -9.27 8.46 4.61
CA PRO A 40 -10.19 9.60 4.58
C PRO A 40 -9.56 10.90 4.06
N SER A 41 -8.23 11.06 4.16
CA SER A 41 -7.51 12.20 3.57
C SER A 41 -7.44 12.15 2.03
N GLY A 42 -7.74 11.01 1.41
CA GLY A 42 -7.52 10.73 0.00
C GLY A 42 -6.06 10.54 -0.39
N LYS A 43 -5.10 10.70 0.53
CA LYS A 43 -3.66 10.71 0.21
C LYS A 43 -3.06 9.33 -0.02
N THR A 44 -3.68 8.29 0.52
CA THR A 44 -3.25 6.90 0.34
C THR A 44 -4.42 6.07 -0.15
N GLN A 45 -4.27 5.51 -1.36
CA GLN A 45 -5.20 4.54 -1.94
C GLN A 45 -4.45 3.22 -2.10
N CYS A 46 -5.00 2.13 -1.60
CA CYS A 46 -4.38 0.82 -1.70
C CYS A 46 -5.32 -0.19 -2.32
N MET A 47 -4.74 -1.14 -3.04
CA MET A 47 -5.49 -2.22 -3.68
C MET A 47 -4.59 -3.46 -3.82
N THR A 48 -5.17 -4.64 -3.68
CA THR A 48 -4.48 -5.91 -3.99
C THR A 48 -4.84 -6.38 -5.40
N ASP A 49 -3.99 -7.21 -6.00
CA ASP A 49 -4.24 -7.80 -7.31
C ASP A 49 -3.86 -9.28 -7.30
N GLU A 50 -4.71 -10.11 -7.88
CA GLU A 50 -4.44 -11.54 -8.05
C GLU A 50 -3.22 -11.77 -8.94
N LYS A 51 -2.99 -10.90 -9.94
CA LYS A 51 -1.82 -10.98 -10.82
C LYS A 51 -0.49 -10.70 -10.11
N SER A 52 -0.56 -10.13 -8.92
CA SER A 52 0.58 -9.82 -8.06
C SER A 52 0.61 -10.72 -6.83
N ASP A 53 0.03 -11.93 -6.91
CA ASP A 53 -0.09 -12.90 -5.82
C ASP A 53 -0.72 -12.31 -4.54
N GLY A 54 -1.63 -11.33 -4.69
CA GLY A 54 -2.28 -10.65 -3.58
C GLY A 54 -1.40 -9.62 -2.85
N ALA A 55 -0.25 -9.24 -3.43
CA ALA A 55 0.58 -8.16 -2.89
C ALA A 55 -0.19 -6.84 -2.83
N LEU A 56 0.08 -6.06 -1.78
CA LEU A 56 -0.56 -4.76 -1.59
C LEU A 56 0.20 -3.69 -2.37
N ALA A 57 -0.45 -3.04 -3.33
CA ALA A 57 0.06 -1.80 -3.89
C ALA A 57 -0.71 -0.62 -3.30
N CYS A 58 -0.02 0.51 -3.14
CA CYS A 58 -0.60 1.77 -2.70
C CYS A 58 -0.10 2.92 -3.57
N LEU A 59 -1.01 3.80 -3.98
CA LEU A 59 -0.69 5.13 -4.48
C LEU A 59 -0.68 6.10 -3.31
N VAL A 60 0.50 6.65 -3.00
CA VAL A 60 0.73 7.60 -1.91
C VAL A 60 1.05 8.97 -2.49
N SER A 61 0.31 9.99 -2.06
CA SER A 61 0.55 11.39 -2.44
C SER A 61 1.71 11.97 -1.61
N LEU A 62 2.93 11.52 -1.91
CA LEU A 62 4.16 11.96 -1.25
C LEU A 62 4.47 13.44 -1.54
N THR A 63 4.87 14.17 -0.50
CA THR A 63 5.33 15.57 -0.63
C THR A 63 6.73 15.64 -1.22
N ASP A 64 7.57 14.64 -0.93
CA ASP A 64 8.94 14.51 -1.44
C ASP A 64 9.16 13.06 -1.95
N PRO A 65 8.64 12.72 -3.15
CA PRO A 65 8.80 11.38 -3.71
C PRO A 65 10.25 11.11 -4.14
N PRO A 66 10.70 9.84 -4.18
CA PRO A 66 12.01 9.51 -4.71
C PRO A 66 12.18 10.01 -6.15
N PRO A 67 13.38 10.48 -6.53
CA PRO A 67 13.64 10.96 -7.87
C PRO A 67 13.52 9.81 -8.87
N ARG A 68 13.10 10.15 -10.09
CA ARG A 68 13.08 9.21 -11.22
C ARG A 68 14.52 8.71 -11.50
N PRO A 69 14.75 7.38 -11.56
CA PRO A 69 16.04 6.83 -11.97
C PRO A 69 16.45 7.34 -13.37
N ALA A 70 17.73 7.61 -13.60
CA ALA A 70 18.19 8.26 -14.83
C ALA A 70 17.92 7.42 -16.09
N GLU A 71 18.01 6.10 -15.96
CA GLU A 71 17.82 5.12 -17.03
C GLU A 71 16.35 4.75 -17.24
N ALA A 72 15.44 5.22 -16.38
CA ALA A 72 14.02 4.86 -16.41
C ALA A 72 13.36 5.26 -17.73
N TYR A 73 12.73 4.29 -18.41
CA TYR A 73 11.95 4.52 -19.62
C TYR A 73 10.46 4.18 -19.40
N GLY A 74 9.58 5.18 -19.52
CA GLY A 74 8.15 5.07 -19.27
C GLY A 74 7.62 6.18 -18.36
N GLU A 75 6.39 6.03 -17.89
CA GLU A 75 5.80 6.96 -16.92
C GLU A 75 6.33 6.67 -15.52
N TRP A 76 6.84 7.69 -14.84
CA TRP A 76 7.36 7.56 -13.48
C TRP A 76 6.30 7.94 -12.46
N ILE A 77 5.97 7.02 -11.55
CA ILE A 77 5.04 7.27 -10.45
C ILE A 77 5.81 7.17 -9.13
N GLY A 78 6.34 8.29 -8.65
CA GLY A 78 7.14 8.34 -7.42
C GLY A 78 6.39 7.92 -6.16
N GLY A 79 5.07 8.04 -6.15
CA GLY A 79 4.18 7.62 -5.07
C GLY A 79 3.69 6.17 -5.16
N TRP A 80 4.14 5.40 -6.14
CA TRP A 80 3.77 3.98 -6.26
C TRP A 80 4.52 3.17 -5.21
N VAL A 81 3.80 2.55 -4.28
CA VAL A 81 4.36 1.71 -3.23
C VAL A 81 3.89 0.29 -3.41
N GLU A 82 4.80 -0.68 -3.47
CA GLU A 82 4.48 -2.11 -3.46
C GLU A 82 4.97 -2.72 -2.15
N PHE A 83 4.09 -3.42 -1.45
CA PHE A 83 4.39 -4.13 -0.22
C PHE A 83 3.89 -5.57 -0.35
N ASP A 84 4.81 -6.50 -0.59
CA ASP A 84 4.54 -7.94 -0.74
C ASP A 84 4.61 -8.69 0.60
N GLY A 85 4.86 -7.97 1.70
CA GLY A 85 5.10 -8.51 3.02
C GLY A 85 6.58 -8.72 3.33
N ALA A 86 7.40 -9.18 2.40
CA ALA A 86 8.83 -9.37 2.61
C ALA A 86 9.67 -8.11 2.32
N ALA A 87 9.20 -7.27 1.40
CA ALA A 87 9.87 -6.09 0.90
C ALA A 87 8.89 -4.96 0.61
N VAL A 88 9.41 -3.73 0.61
CA VAL A 88 8.69 -2.52 0.19
C VAL A 88 9.46 -1.88 -0.95
N GLN A 89 8.78 -1.48 -2.00
CA GLN A 89 9.35 -0.70 -3.12
C GLN A 89 8.62 0.63 -3.21
N VAL A 90 9.33 1.73 -3.42
CA VAL A 90 8.76 3.08 -3.52
C VAL A 90 9.24 3.73 -4.80
N GLY A 91 8.29 4.22 -5.59
CA GLY A 91 8.54 4.78 -6.91
C GLY A 91 8.76 3.69 -7.94
N ALA A 92 7.93 3.68 -8.98
CA ALA A 92 8.04 2.70 -10.06
C ALA A 92 7.78 3.35 -11.42
N VAL A 93 8.44 2.80 -12.43
CA VAL A 93 8.06 3.04 -13.83
C VAL A 93 6.86 2.18 -14.17
N ARG A 94 5.83 2.77 -14.75
CA ARG A 94 4.57 2.11 -15.10
C ARG A 94 4.22 2.35 -16.56
N ALA A 95 3.89 1.28 -17.28
CA ALA A 95 3.33 1.34 -18.63
C ALA A 95 1.79 1.22 -18.63
N ASP A 96 1.22 0.74 -17.53
CA ASP A 96 -0.21 0.63 -17.29
C ASP A 96 -0.55 1.14 -15.87
N PRO A 97 -1.81 1.56 -15.61
CA PRO A 97 -2.26 2.00 -14.29
C PRO A 97 -2.30 0.91 -13.21
N GLY A 98 -1.97 -0.34 -13.55
CA GLY A 98 -2.06 -1.50 -12.68
C GLY A 98 -3.48 -1.77 -12.19
N GLN A 99 -3.57 -2.28 -10.95
CA GLN A 99 -4.84 -2.58 -10.32
C GLN A 99 -5.73 -1.33 -10.16
N PHE A 100 -5.14 -0.13 -10.02
CA PHE A 100 -5.89 1.13 -9.90
C PHE A 100 -6.65 1.52 -11.18
N SER A 101 -6.48 0.80 -12.29
CA SER A 101 -7.38 0.90 -13.44
C SER A 101 -8.84 0.63 -13.07
N ALA A 102 -9.10 -0.22 -12.06
CA ALA A 102 -10.42 -0.52 -11.52
C ALA A 102 -11.09 0.65 -10.77
N GLY A 103 -10.30 1.66 -10.36
CA GLY A 103 -10.78 2.86 -9.70
C GLY A 103 -10.42 2.96 -8.22
N THR A 104 -11.30 3.64 -7.48
CA THR A 104 -11.13 3.92 -6.05
C THR A 104 -11.98 2.97 -5.22
N GLY A 105 -11.37 2.35 -4.22
CA GLY A 105 -12.08 1.52 -3.23
C GLY A 105 -12.82 2.33 -2.17
N ALA A 106 -13.49 1.62 -1.25
CA ALA A 106 -14.22 2.25 -0.16
C ALA A 106 -13.28 3.00 0.81
N GLU A 107 -13.81 4.02 1.49
CA GLU A 107 -13.06 4.71 2.54
C GLU A 107 -12.85 3.79 3.75
N LEU A 108 -11.60 3.67 4.24
CA LEU A 108 -11.28 3.04 5.51
C LEU A 108 -11.22 4.11 6.61
N PRO A 109 -12.23 4.24 7.49
CA PRO A 109 -12.30 5.35 8.45
C PRO A 109 -11.10 5.38 9.40
N TYR A 110 -10.75 6.57 9.89
CA TYR A 110 -9.70 6.71 10.90
C TYR A 110 -10.02 5.90 12.16
N GLY A 111 -9.00 5.23 12.70
CA GLY A 111 -9.12 4.32 13.83
C GLY A 111 -9.63 2.92 13.46
N SER A 112 -10.10 2.71 12.23
CA SER A 112 -10.53 1.40 11.75
C SER A 112 -9.39 0.60 11.15
N THR A 113 -9.57 -0.72 11.11
CA THR A 113 -8.66 -1.68 10.53
C THR A 113 -9.33 -2.52 9.47
N LEU A 114 -8.55 -2.96 8.49
CA LEU A 114 -8.96 -3.90 7.47
C LEU A 114 -7.98 -5.07 7.45
N ARG A 115 -8.48 -6.28 7.64
CA ARG A 115 -7.67 -7.52 7.62
C ARG A 115 -8.01 -8.33 6.36
N PHE A 116 -6.99 -8.73 5.62
CA PHE A 116 -7.10 -9.46 4.35
C PHE A 116 -5.81 -10.23 4.09
N GLY A 117 -5.90 -11.49 3.68
CA GLY A 117 -4.73 -12.38 3.58
C GLY A 117 -3.86 -12.35 4.84
N ASP A 118 -2.55 -12.14 4.65
CA ASP A 118 -1.58 -11.96 5.74
C ASP A 118 -1.43 -10.50 6.20
N TYR A 119 -2.26 -9.59 5.69
CA TYR A 119 -2.20 -8.17 6.01
C TYR A 119 -3.23 -7.75 7.05
N GLN A 120 -2.88 -6.72 7.82
CA GLN A 120 -3.87 -5.87 8.46
C GLN A 120 -3.41 -4.42 8.38
N CYS A 121 -4.26 -3.56 7.86
CA CYS A 121 -4.00 -2.14 7.77
C CYS A 121 -4.86 -1.38 8.77
N ARG A 122 -4.33 -0.31 9.36
CA ARG A 122 -5.06 0.66 10.18
C ARG A 122 -4.92 2.04 9.57
N SER A 123 -6.05 2.71 9.37
CA SER A 123 -6.11 4.11 8.94
C SER A 123 -6.03 5.02 10.15
N ASP A 124 -5.19 6.06 10.09
CA ASP A 124 -4.98 7.02 11.16
C ASP A 124 -4.73 8.42 10.56
N PRO A 125 -5.04 9.52 11.26
CA PRO A 125 -4.75 10.88 10.76
C PRO A 125 -3.28 11.09 10.38
N ASP A 126 -2.35 10.36 11.01
CA ASP A 126 -0.91 10.45 10.71
C ASP A 126 -0.48 9.59 9.50
N GLY A 127 -1.36 8.70 9.01
CA GLY A 127 -1.08 7.85 7.85
C GLY A 127 -1.76 6.48 7.90
N LEU A 128 -1.49 5.66 6.88
CA LEU A 128 -1.89 4.26 6.83
C LEU A 128 -0.78 3.37 7.35
N PHE A 129 -1.09 2.44 8.24
CA PHE A 129 -0.13 1.48 8.79
C PHE A 129 -0.56 0.07 8.42
N CYS A 130 0.24 -0.63 7.61
CA CYS A 130 -0.04 -1.99 7.18
C CYS A 130 1.00 -2.94 7.72
N VAL A 131 0.55 -3.99 8.43
CA VAL A 131 1.41 -5.08 8.91
C VAL A 131 1.23 -6.30 8.01
N ASN A 132 2.29 -7.08 7.83
CA ASN A 132 2.20 -8.43 7.29
C ASN A 132 2.62 -9.44 8.37
N PHE A 133 1.72 -10.37 8.70
CA PHE A 133 1.94 -11.31 9.82
C PHE A 133 2.88 -12.45 9.46
N ALA A 134 2.83 -12.96 8.22
CA ALA A 134 3.68 -14.06 7.77
C ALA A 134 5.16 -13.66 7.79
N HIS A 135 5.47 -12.46 7.32
CA HIS A 135 6.84 -11.92 7.29
C HIS A 135 7.22 -11.17 8.56
N ARG A 136 6.25 -10.85 9.42
CA ARG A 136 6.42 -10.02 10.63
C ARG A 136 7.07 -8.69 10.29
N THR A 137 6.58 -8.01 9.27
CA THR A 137 7.04 -6.69 8.83
C THR A 137 5.87 -5.71 8.87
N ALA A 138 6.15 -4.41 8.75
CA ALA A 138 5.11 -3.43 8.55
C ALA A 138 5.64 -2.22 7.78
N VAL A 139 4.71 -1.40 7.28
CA VAL A 139 4.99 -0.12 6.65
C VAL A 139 3.99 0.93 7.14
N ALA A 140 4.47 2.15 7.40
CA ALA A 140 3.63 3.32 7.52
C ALA A 140 3.74 4.16 6.25
N LEU A 141 2.60 4.58 5.72
CA LEU A 141 2.45 5.33 4.48
C LEU A 141 1.75 6.65 4.79
N SER A 142 2.43 7.76 4.56
CA SER A 142 1.84 9.09 4.64
C SER A 142 2.45 9.99 3.56
N ASP A 143 1.91 11.20 3.42
CA ASP A 143 2.50 12.21 2.53
C ASP A 143 3.90 12.65 2.96
N ALA A 144 4.28 12.41 4.21
CA ALA A 144 5.62 12.68 4.72
C ALA A 144 6.64 11.59 4.32
N GLY A 145 6.19 10.40 3.90
CA GLY A 145 7.10 9.33 3.47
C GLY A 145 6.58 7.92 3.70
N VAL A 146 7.47 6.97 3.40
CA VAL A 146 7.27 5.54 3.59
C VAL A 146 8.24 5.06 4.67
N GLN A 147 7.71 4.62 5.81
CA GLN A 147 8.52 4.17 6.94
C GLN A 147 8.41 2.65 7.11
N PRO A 148 9.51 1.89 6.94
CA PRO A 148 9.52 0.46 7.20
C PRO A 148 9.60 0.14 8.70
N PHE A 149 9.08 -1.03 9.08
CA PHE A 149 9.27 -1.60 10.40
C PHE A 149 9.76 -3.04 10.33
N GLY A 150 10.53 -3.43 11.33
CA GLY A 150 11.01 -4.80 11.50
C GLY A 150 12.42 -5.01 11.04
N CYS A 151 12.63 -6.12 10.33
CA CYS A 151 13.90 -6.38 9.68
C CYS A 151 14.07 -5.58 8.39
N LEU A 152 13.01 -4.94 7.88
CA LEU A 152 13.09 -4.08 6.71
C LEU A 152 14.12 -2.96 6.93
N ARG A 153 15.10 -2.94 6.04
CA ARG A 153 16.16 -1.93 5.91
C ARG A 153 16.27 -1.52 4.46
N GLU A 154 16.70 -0.29 4.23
CA GLU A 154 16.97 0.19 2.87
C GLU A 154 18.10 -0.65 2.27
N VAL A 155 17.88 -1.15 1.06
CA VAL A 155 18.83 -1.94 0.27
C VAL A 155 18.91 -1.36 -1.13
N GLU A 156 19.91 -1.77 -1.90
CA GLU A 156 20.03 -1.34 -3.30
C GLU A 156 18.74 -1.63 -4.06
N PRO A 157 18.10 -0.61 -4.67
CA PRO A 157 16.88 -0.82 -5.44
C PRO A 157 17.20 -1.53 -6.75
N PRO A 158 16.30 -2.40 -7.25
CA PRO A 158 16.40 -2.93 -8.60
C PRO A 158 16.24 -1.80 -9.63
N GLU A 159 16.54 -2.10 -10.89
CA GLU A 159 16.34 -1.15 -11.98
C GLU A 159 14.90 -0.61 -11.99
N PHE A 160 14.78 0.70 -12.24
CA PHE A 160 13.50 1.42 -12.38
C PHE A 160 12.65 1.53 -11.11
N VAL A 161 13.25 1.27 -9.94
CA VAL A 161 12.66 1.48 -8.62
C VAL A 161 13.41 2.60 -7.88
N GLY A 162 12.68 3.44 -7.16
CA GLY A 162 13.27 4.60 -6.48
C GLY A 162 13.97 4.22 -5.19
N VAL A 163 13.27 3.51 -4.31
CA VAL A 163 13.77 3.02 -3.01
C VAL A 163 13.29 1.61 -2.79
N ARG A 164 14.12 0.75 -2.20
CA ARG A 164 13.75 -0.59 -1.77
C ARG A 164 14.08 -0.81 -0.30
N TYR A 165 13.14 -1.40 0.42
CA TYR A 165 13.36 -1.96 1.74
C TYR A 165 13.18 -3.48 1.70
N ALA A 166 14.10 -4.23 2.29
CA ALA A 166 14.01 -5.67 2.43
C ALA A 166 14.68 -6.14 3.73
N CYS A 167 14.40 -7.36 4.15
CA CYS A 167 15.14 -8.00 5.23
C CYS A 167 16.42 -8.65 4.69
N GLU A 168 17.52 -8.50 5.42
CA GLU A 168 18.81 -9.17 5.15
C GLU A 168 18.86 -10.60 5.70
#